data_AF-A0A9P1CTZ8-F1
#
_entry.id   AF-A0A9P1CTZ8-F1
#
_cell.length_a   1.000
_cell.length_b   1.000
_cell.length_c   1.000
_cell.angle_alpha   90.00
_cell.angle_beta   90.00
_cell.angle_gamma   90.00
#
_symmetry.space_group_name_H-M   'P 1'
#
loop_
_entity.id
_entity.type
_entity.pdbx_description
1 polymer ?
#
loop_
_entity_poly.entity_id
_entity_poly.type
_entity_poly.pdbx_seq_one_letter_code
_entity_poly.pdbx_strand_id
1 'polypeptide(L)'
;QVLRGAANTAGGSMEDFLRQALTEISTTVQGQGLSLLVIDDLHIFQEVEKHELRLALEGALRLLESLRVLLTSRCALGGGWDSLEHSKIVLEELATLPSEDAAELFQRRCARQLYKEDFEAQPCNGTPRQALNVSSAHQLLLQSQLLKILDGVPGRIVGAAALVNSNLSSLLKHPALQPGNDEQTGTN
;
A
#
# COMPACT_ATOMS: atom_id res chain seq x y z
N GLN A 1 6.33 -8.73 -19.35
CA GLN A 1 4.88 -8.49 -19.20
C GLN A 1 4.50 -8.66 -17.74
N VAL A 2 3.56 -7.86 -17.22
CA VAL A 2 3.13 -7.93 -15.80
C VAL A 2 1.73 -8.52 -15.78
N LEU A 3 1.57 -9.71 -15.21
CA LEU A 3 0.25 -10.28 -14.91
C LEU A 3 -0.08 -9.92 -13.46
N ARG A 4 -1.18 -9.18 -13.29
CA ARG A 4 -1.71 -8.81 -11.97
C ARG A 4 -2.95 -9.65 -11.73
N GLY A 5 -2.89 -10.52 -10.73
CA GLY A 5 -4.08 -11.17 -10.19
C GLY A 5 -4.40 -10.59 -8.83
N ALA A 6 -5.62 -10.09 -8.67
CA ALA A 6 -6.21 -9.95 -7.35
C ALA A 6 -6.93 -11.26 -7.05
N ALA A 7 -6.62 -11.94 -5.95
CA ALA A 7 -7.30 -13.17 -5.55
C ALA A 7 -8.79 -12.98 -5.15
N ASN A 8 -9.38 -11.82 -5.46
CA ASN A 8 -10.78 -11.50 -5.21
C ASN A 8 -11.71 -11.79 -6.40
N THR A 9 -11.29 -12.60 -7.38
CA THR A 9 -12.18 -12.99 -8.48
C THR A 9 -13.01 -14.22 -8.12
N ALA A 10 -14.24 -13.95 -7.66
CA ALA A 10 -15.43 -14.76 -7.93
C ALA A 10 -15.25 -16.29 -7.94
N GLY A 11 -15.11 -16.91 -6.75
CA GLY A 11 -15.44 -18.33 -6.54
C GLY A 11 -14.55 -19.38 -7.22
N GLY A 12 -13.40 -19.00 -7.79
CA GLY A 12 -12.40 -19.96 -8.30
C GLY A 12 -11.41 -20.39 -7.20
N SER A 13 -10.91 -21.62 -7.25
CA SER A 13 -9.83 -22.08 -6.37
C SER A 13 -8.55 -21.30 -6.66
N MET A 14 -7.72 -21.03 -5.64
CA MET A 14 -6.36 -20.47 -5.80
C MET A 14 -5.54 -21.26 -6.83
N GLU A 15 -5.75 -22.58 -6.86
CA GLU A 15 -5.11 -23.47 -7.82
C GLU A 15 -5.49 -23.12 -9.27
N ASP A 16 -6.76 -22.79 -9.53
CA ASP A 16 -7.25 -22.41 -10.86
C ASP A 16 -6.64 -21.08 -11.30
N PHE A 17 -6.57 -20.10 -10.38
CA PHE A 17 -5.92 -18.83 -10.63
C PHE A 17 -4.44 -19.03 -11.02
N LEU A 18 -3.71 -19.83 -10.26
CA LEU A 18 -2.30 -20.11 -10.55
C LEU A 18 -2.12 -20.88 -11.84
N ARG A 19 -2.95 -21.90 -12.09
CA ARG A 19 -2.94 -22.65 -13.35
C ARG A 19 -3.19 -21.73 -14.53
N GLN A 20 -4.17 -20.84 -14.44
CA GLN A 20 -4.46 -19.88 -15.49
C GLN A 20 -3.29 -18.91 -15.69
N ALA A 21 -2.80 -18.28 -14.62
CA ALA A 21 -1.67 -17.35 -14.70
C ALA A 21 -0.41 -18.01 -15.28
N LEU A 22 -0.08 -19.23 -14.84
CA LEU A 22 1.08 -19.97 -15.35
C LEU A 22 0.88 -20.46 -16.78
N THR A 23 -0.35 -20.79 -17.19
CA THR A 23 -0.66 -21.14 -18.58
C THR A 23 -0.52 -19.92 -19.48
N GLU A 24 -1.02 -18.76 -19.05
CA GLU A 24 -0.83 -17.49 -19.74
C GLU A 24 0.65 -17.12 -19.85
N ILE A 25 1.43 -17.30 -18.78
CA ILE A 25 2.88 -17.09 -18.81
C ILE A 25 3.54 -18.07 -19.80
N SER A 26 3.26 -19.36 -19.71
CA SER A 26 3.83 -20.40 -20.58
C SER A 26 3.55 -20.15 -22.06
N THR A 27 2.30 -19.81 -22.40
CA THR A 27 1.89 -19.49 -23.78
C THR A 27 2.53 -18.21 -24.30
N THR A 28 2.72 -17.21 -23.43
CA THR A 28 3.30 -15.92 -23.82
C THR A 28 4.83 -15.93 -23.86
N VAL A 29 5.46 -16.80 -23.08
CA VAL A 29 6.93 -16.99 -22.97
C VAL A 29 7.53 -17.71 -24.18
N GLN A 30 6.72 -18.11 -25.17
CA GLN A 30 7.27 -18.46 -26.50
C GLN A 30 7.96 -17.25 -27.19
N GLY A 31 7.82 -16.03 -26.66
CA GLY A 31 8.69 -14.89 -26.96
C GLY A 31 9.80 -14.72 -25.91
N GLN A 32 11.02 -14.36 -26.34
CA GLN A 32 12.28 -14.25 -25.57
C GLN A 32 12.31 -13.19 -24.42
N GLY A 33 11.20 -12.93 -23.74
CA GLY A 33 11.07 -11.90 -22.72
C GLY A 33 11.08 -12.41 -21.28
N LEU A 34 11.46 -11.52 -20.36
CA LEU A 34 11.27 -11.71 -18.92
C LEU A 34 9.78 -11.55 -18.55
N SER A 35 9.28 -12.46 -17.73
CA SER A 35 7.89 -12.46 -17.22
C SER A 35 7.88 -12.13 -15.73
N LEU A 36 6.97 -11.25 -15.31
CA LEU A 36 6.80 -10.88 -13.91
C LEU A 36 5.38 -11.22 -13.45
N LEU A 37 5.28 -12.12 -12.47
CA LEU A 37 4.06 -12.41 -11.74
C LEU A 37 4.05 -11.59 -10.44
N VAL A 38 3.00 -10.81 -10.21
CA VAL A 38 2.84 -10.04 -8.98
C VAL A 38 1.67 -10.61 -8.19
N ILE A 39 1.92 -11.02 -6.95
CA ILE A 39 0.91 -11.45 -5.99
C ILE A 39 0.92 -10.44 -4.85
N ASP A 40 -0.16 -9.68 -4.76
CA ASP A 40 -0.30 -8.61 -3.77
C ASP A 40 -1.00 -9.14 -2.50
N ASP A 41 -0.64 -8.57 -1.35
CA ASP A 41 -1.27 -8.83 -0.05
C ASP A 41 -1.34 -10.33 0.36
N LEU A 42 -0.21 -11.04 0.29
CA LEU A 42 -0.11 -12.48 0.61
C LEU A 42 -0.66 -12.87 2.00
N HIS A 43 -0.62 -11.95 2.96
CA HIS A 43 -1.17 -12.15 4.30
C HIS A 43 -2.67 -12.45 4.35
N ILE A 44 -3.43 -12.15 3.30
CA ILE A 44 -4.88 -12.42 3.21
C ILE A 44 -5.16 -13.93 3.11
N PHE A 45 -4.23 -14.71 2.56
CA PHE A 45 -4.38 -16.15 2.42
C PHE A 45 -4.27 -16.87 3.76
N GLN A 46 -5.01 -17.96 3.88
CA GLN A 46 -4.85 -18.91 4.99
C GLN A 46 -3.52 -19.66 4.86
N GLU A 47 -2.99 -20.19 5.96
CA GLU A 47 -1.70 -20.89 5.96
C GLU A 47 -1.66 -22.10 5.01
N VAL A 48 -2.78 -22.82 4.88
CA VAL A 48 -2.90 -23.94 3.93
C VAL A 48 -2.77 -23.45 2.49
N GLU A 49 -3.48 -22.37 2.14
CA GLU A 49 -3.43 -21.76 0.79
C GLU A 49 -2.04 -21.20 0.49
N LYS A 50 -1.38 -20.56 1.47
CA LYS A 50 0.01 -20.10 1.35
C LYS A 50 0.95 -21.26 1.07
N HIS A 51 0.79 -22.38 1.76
CA HIS A 51 1.64 -23.56 1.57
C HIS A 51 1.48 -24.15 0.16
N GLU A 52 0.24 -24.31 -0.31
CA GLU A 52 -0.06 -24.78 -1.66
C GLU A 52 0.49 -23.85 -2.74
N LEU A 53 0.28 -22.54 -2.56
CA LEU A 53 0.82 -21.50 -3.44
C LEU A 53 2.35 -21.56 -3.49
N ARG A 54 3.01 -21.73 -2.34
CA ARG A 54 4.47 -21.85 -2.25
C ARG A 54 4.98 -23.02 -3.10
N LEU A 55 4.40 -24.21 -2.93
CA LEU A 55 4.77 -25.41 -3.69
C LEU A 55 4.55 -25.23 -5.19
N ALA A 56 3.43 -24.61 -5.58
CA ALA A 56 3.14 -24.32 -6.98
C ALA A 56 4.16 -23.34 -7.60
N LEU A 57 4.53 -22.29 -6.86
CA LEU A 57 5.53 -21.31 -7.29
C LEU A 57 6.93 -21.92 -7.40
N GLU A 58 7.34 -22.78 -6.47
CA GLU A 58 8.62 -23.52 -6.57
C GLU A 58 8.67 -24.35 -7.86
N GLY A 59 7.59 -25.07 -8.16
CA GLY A 59 7.47 -25.84 -9.40
C GLY A 59 7.55 -24.96 -10.65
N ALA A 60 6.84 -23.83 -10.65
CA ALA A 60 6.82 -22.90 -11.77
C ALA A 60 8.18 -22.21 -12.00
N LEU A 61 8.81 -21.70 -10.93
CA LEU A 61 10.12 -21.03 -11.00
C LEU A 61 11.22 -21.97 -11.48
N ARG A 62 11.12 -23.27 -11.17
CA ARG A 62 12.03 -24.30 -11.67
C ARG A 62 11.84 -24.56 -13.18
N LEU A 63 10.60 -24.49 -13.68
CA LEU A 63 10.30 -24.80 -15.09
C LEU A 63 10.43 -23.58 -16.01
N LEU A 64 10.26 -22.38 -15.47
CA LEU A 64 10.19 -21.13 -16.22
C LEU A 64 11.35 -20.21 -15.81
N GLU A 65 12.53 -20.38 -16.43
CA GLU A 65 13.74 -19.62 -16.08
C GLU A 65 13.60 -18.09 -16.23
N SER A 66 12.69 -17.64 -17.12
CA SER A 66 12.39 -16.23 -17.36
C SER A 66 11.35 -15.65 -16.40
N LEU A 67 10.75 -16.48 -15.54
CA LEU A 67 9.77 -16.04 -14.55
C LEU A 67 10.47 -15.32 -13.39
N ARG A 68 9.92 -14.17 -13.02
CA ARG A 68 10.20 -13.44 -11.79
C ARG A 68 8.89 -13.31 -11.03
N VAL A 69 8.96 -13.39 -9.72
CA VAL A 69 7.80 -13.28 -8.85
C VAL A 69 8.05 -12.15 -7.86
N LEU A 70 7.08 -11.26 -7.74
CA LEU A 70 7.04 -10.23 -6.69
C LEU A 70 5.87 -10.57 -5.77
N LEU A 71 6.19 -10.86 -4.53
CA LEU A 71 5.22 -11.09 -3.46
C LEU A 71 5.22 -9.86 -2.55
N THR A 72 4.05 -9.36 -2.19
CA THR A 72 3.92 -8.32 -1.16
C THR A 72 3.14 -8.86 0.02
N SER A 73 3.41 -8.35 1.22
CA SER A 73 2.69 -8.69 2.43
C SER A 73 2.79 -7.54 3.42
N ARG A 74 1.77 -7.39 4.27
CA ARG A 74 1.75 -6.40 5.37
C ARG A 74 2.29 -6.96 6.68
N CYS A 75 2.51 -8.27 6.74
CA CYS A 75 3.13 -8.95 7.88
C CYS A 75 4.30 -9.81 7.44
N ALA A 76 5.13 -10.19 8.40
CA ALA A 76 6.26 -11.09 8.17
C ALA A 76 5.79 -12.37 7.47
N LEU A 77 6.48 -12.72 6.38
CA LEU A 77 6.24 -13.94 5.63
C LEU A 77 6.81 -15.13 6.43
N GLY A 78 6.02 -15.68 7.35
CA GLY A 78 6.35 -16.94 8.04
C GLY A 78 6.15 -18.17 7.14
N GLY A 79 6.61 -19.35 7.54
CA GLY A 79 6.26 -20.60 6.84
C GLY A 79 7.12 -20.94 5.61
N GLY A 80 8.40 -20.56 5.60
CA GLY A 80 9.38 -21.03 4.61
C GLY A 80 9.43 -20.21 3.32
N TRP A 81 8.87 -19.01 3.28
CA TRP A 81 9.01 -18.08 2.14
C TRP A 81 10.41 -17.46 2.01
N ASP A 82 11.25 -17.64 3.02
CA ASP A 82 12.67 -17.30 3.02
C ASP A 82 13.53 -18.34 2.29
N SER A 83 12.95 -19.49 1.93
CA SER A 83 13.64 -20.56 1.22
C SER A 83 12.74 -21.23 0.17
N LEU A 84 13.09 -21.04 -1.10
CA LEU A 84 12.51 -21.70 -2.26
C LEU A 84 13.70 -22.35 -2.97
N GLU A 85 13.81 -23.69 -2.90
CA GLU A 85 15.06 -24.44 -3.15
C GLU A 85 15.84 -24.05 -4.42
N HIS A 86 15.12 -23.69 -5.48
CA HIS A 86 15.69 -23.44 -6.81
C HIS A 86 15.65 -21.95 -7.20
N SER A 87 15.42 -21.05 -6.25
CA SER A 87 15.19 -19.64 -6.54
C SER A 87 15.97 -18.72 -5.62
N LYS A 88 16.52 -17.66 -6.20
CA LYS A 88 17.07 -16.57 -5.41
C LYS A 88 15.92 -15.75 -4.85
N ILE A 89 15.86 -15.66 -3.53
CA ILE A 89 14.88 -14.83 -2.82
C ILE A 89 15.59 -13.56 -2.35
N VAL A 90 14.92 -12.43 -2.57
CA VAL A 90 15.32 -11.14 -2.03
C VAL A 90 14.17 -10.66 -1.18
N LEU A 91 14.39 -10.62 0.13
CA LEU A 91 13.44 -10.05 1.08
C LEU A 91 13.79 -8.58 1.25
N GLU A 92 12.82 -7.71 0.95
CA GLU A 92 12.95 -6.28 1.11
C GLU A 92 11.85 -5.80 2.06
N GLU A 93 12.25 -5.26 3.20
CA GLU A 93 11.34 -4.60 4.12
C GLU A 93 11.23 -3.13 3.74
N LEU A 94 10.03 -2.68 3.39
CA LEU A 94 9.78 -1.29 3.05
C LEU A 94 9.61 -0.48 4.33
N ALA A 95 10.60 0.37 4.63
CA ALA A 95 10.52 1.31 5.72
C ALA A 95 9.37 2.31 5.51
N THR A 96 8.84 2.84 6.62
CA THR A 96 7.93 3.99 6.60
C THR A 96 8.67 5.22 6.09
N LEU A 97 7.91 6.18 5.57
CA LEU A 97 8.49 7.43 5.07
C LEU A 97 9.00 8.30 6.21
N PRO A 98 10.18 8.92 6.06
CA PRO A 98 10.60 10.02 6.93
C PRO A 98 9.55 11.13 6.97
N SER A 99 9.49 11.86 8.08
CA SER A 99 8.48 12.91 8.29
C SER A 99 8.45 13.97 7.17
N GLU A 100 9.60 14.32 6.61
CA GLU A 100 9.71 15.30 5.52
C GLU A 100 9.03 14.81 4.24
N ASP A 101 9.30 13.56 3.85
CA ASP A 101 8.70 12.91 2.68
C ASP A 101 7.21 12.64 2.91
N ALA A 102 6.83 12.28 4.13
CA ALA A 102 5.43 12.08 4.51
C ALA A 102 4.63 13.38 4.40
N ALA A 103 5.18 14.51 4.87
CA ALA A 103 4.55 15.82 4.75
C ALA A 103 4.44 16.28 3.30
N GLU A 104 5.50 16.07 2.51
CA GLU A 104 5.46 16.36 1.08
C GLU A 104 4.42 15.51 0.34
N LEU A 105 4.39 14.19 0.60
CA LEU A 105 3.42 13.28 0.00
C LEU A 105 1.99 13.69 0.37
N PHE A 106 1.74 13.99 1.64
CA PHE A 106 0.42 14.44 2.11
C PHE A 106 -0.02 15.70 1.35
N GLN A 107 0.83 16.73 1.34
CA GLN A 107 0.55 18.00 0.69
C GLN A 107 0.29 17.85 -0.81
N ARG A 108 1.08 17.03 -1.52
CA ARG A 108 0.91 16.77 -2.95
C ARG A 108 -0.38 16.02 -3.28
N ARG A 109 -0.96 15.31 -2.32
CA ARG A 109 -2.15 14.46 -2.50
C ARG A 109 -3.43 15.08 -1.96
N CYS A 110 -3.36 16.22 -1.26
CA CYS A 110 -4.53 16.98 -0.87
C CYS A 110 -5.32 17.46 -2.09
N ALA A 111 -6.64 17.33 -2.06
CA ALA A 111 -7.51 17.80 -3.14
C ALA A 111 -7.72 19.32 -3.13
N ARG A 112 -7.30 20.00 -2.06
CA ARG A 112 -7.29 21.47 -1.95
C ARG A 112 -5.99 21.99 -1.33
N GLN A 113 -5.74 23.29 -1.51
CA GLN A 113 -4.70 23.99 -0.77
C GLN A 113 -4.94 23.93 0.73
N LEU A 114 -3.85 23.98 1.49
CA LEU A 114 -3.88 24.08 2.94
C LEU A 114 -3.90 25.55 3.36
N TYR A 115 -4.69 25.84 4.38
CA TYR A 115 -4.86 27.19 4.91
C TYR A 115 -4.36 27.26 6.34
N LYS A 116 -4.07 28.46 6.84
CA LYS A 116 -3.59 28.64 8.23
C LYS A 116 -4.56 28.06 9.26
N GLU A 117 -5.85 28.22 9.01
CA GLU A 117 -6.96 27.75 9.84
C GLU A 117 -7.07 26.21 9.89
N ASP A 118 -6.40 25.49 8.97
CA ASP A 118 -6.32 24.03 9.07
C ASP A 118 -5.53 23.58 10.30
N PHE A 119 -4.68 24.43 10.85
CA PHE A 119 -3.78 24.12 11.97
C PHE A 119 -4.12 24.88 13.26
N GLU A 120 -5.13 25.77 13.23
CA GLU A 120 -5.52 26.60 14.37
C GLU A 120 -6.85 26.13 14.97
N ALA A 121 -6.90 25.96 16.30
CA ALA A 121 -8.09 25.48 17.00
C ALA A 121 -9.26 26.49 16.99
N GLN A 122 -8.95 27.78 16.91
CA GLN A 122 -9.93 28.86 16.83
C GLN A 122 -9.69 29.65 15.54
N PRO A 123 -10.63 29.63 14.58
CA PRO A 123 -10.51 30.47 13.41
C PRO A 123 -10.59 31.94 13.83
N CYS A 124 -9.74 32.78 13.25
CA CYS A 124 -9.85 34.23 13.40
C CYS A 124 -11.19 34.68 12.79
N ASN A 125 -12.13 35.09 13.64
CA ASN A 125 -13.45 35.52 13.21
C ASN A 125 -13.34 36.73 12.26
N GLY A 126 -13.72 36.53 11.00
CA GLY A 126 -13.88 37.60 10.01
C GLY A 126 -12.72 37.80 9.03
N THR A 127 -11.60 37.08 9.17
CA THR A 127 -10.55 37.12 8.15
C THR A 127 -10.82 36.12 7.02
N PRO A 128 -10.65 36.51 5.75
CA PRO A 128 -10.70 35.57 4.64
C PRO A 128 -9.62 34.50 4.81
N ARG A 129 -9.94 33.26 4.43
CA ARG A 129 -9.02 32.13 4.53
C ARG A 129 -7.70 32.42 3.85
N GLN A 130 -6.60 32.30 4.59
CA GLN A 130 -5.27 32.55 4.07
C GLN A 130 -4.63 31.26 3.57
N ALA A 131 -4.54 31.11 2.25
CA ALA A 131 -3.84 29.99 1.64
C ALA A 131 -2.35 30.04 2.02
N LEU A 132 -1.82 28.91 2.48
CA LEU A 132 -0.41 28.79 2.82
C LEU A 132 0.40 28.53 1.55
N ASN A 133 1.59 29.14 1.47
CA ASN A 133 2.58 28.72 0.48
C ASN A 133 3.10 27.32 0.80
N VAL A 134 3.80 26.70 -0.16
CA VAL A 134 4.24 25.31 -0.06
C VAL A 134 5.10 25.07 1.19
N SER A 135 6.09 25.93 1.41
CA SER A 135 7.04 25.81 2.53
C SER A 135 6.38 25.99 3.89
N SER A 136 5.49 26.98 4.05
CA SER A 136 4.78 27.21 5.31
C SER A 136 3.81 26.07 5.63
N ALA A 137 3.10 25.55 4.62
CA ALA A 137 2.24 24.38 4.80
C ALA A 137 3.04 23.14 5.21
N HIS A 138 4.18 22.89 4.56
CA HIS A 138 5.08 21.78 4.88
C HIS A 138 5.58 21.85 6.32
N GLN A 139 6.04 23.03 6.78
CA GLN A 139 6.49 23.23 8.16
C GLN A 139 5.39 22.98 9.21
N LEU A 140 4.15 23.40 8.94
CA LEU A 140 3.03 23.15 9.84
C LEU A 140 2.60 21.67 9.82
N LEU A 141 2.66 21.01 8.66
CA LEU A 141 2.40 19.58 8.53
C LEU A 141 3.38 18.74 9.34
N LEU A 142 4.68 19.06 9.31
CA LEU A 142 5.71 18.38 10.10
C LEU A 142 5.41 18.39 11.61
N GLN A 143 4.72 19.42 12.09
CA GLN A 143 4.34 19.57 13.51
C GLN A 143 2.94 19.00 13.81
N SER A 144 2.18 18.63 12.78
CA SER A 144 0.79 18.22 12.91
C SER A 144 0.64 16.87 13.62
N GLN A 145 -0.39 16.75 14.46
CA GLN A 145 -0.76 15.47 15.08
C GLN A 145 -1.22 14.45 14.04
N LEU A 146 -1.79 14.91 12.92
CA LEU A 146 -2.27 14.06 11.84
C LEU A 146 -1.15 13.22 11.24
N LEU A 147 -0.02 13.84 10.84
CA LEU A 147 1.09 13.07 10.29
C LEU A 147 1.72 12.10 11.30
N LYS A 148 1.74 12.47 12.59
CA LYS A 148 2.22 11.58 13.66
C LYS A 148 1.37 10.30 13.76
N ILE A 149 0.05 10.41 13.64
CA ILE A 149 -0.86 9.25 13.66
C ILE A 149 -0.74 8.40 12.40
N LEU A 150 -0.45 9.02 11.25
CA LEU A 150 -0.29 8.31 9.98
C LEU A 150 1.03 7.52 9.90
N ASP A 151 1.97 7.79 10.80
CA ASP A 151 3.19 7.01 11.06
C ASP A 151 4.05 6.73 9.82
N GLY A 152 4.11 7.70 8.90
CA GLY A 152 4.92 7.57 7.68
C GLY A 152 4.41 6.53 6.67
N VAL A 153 3.25 5.89 6.88
CA VAL A 153 2.75 4.83 5.98
C VAL A 153 2.13 5.46 4.71
N PRO A 154 2.70 5.26 3.51
CA PRO A 154 2.26 5.96 2.29
C PRO A 154 0.76 5.79 1.99
N GLY A 155 0.24 4.56 2.12
CA GLY A 155 -1.18 4.28 1.86
C GLY A 155 -2.12 5.04 2.80
N ARG A 156 -1.78 5.12 4.09
CA ARG A 156 -2.54 5.90 5.08
C ARG A 156 -2.46 7.40 4.78
N ILE A 157 -1.27 7.89 4.44
CA ILE A 157 -1.03 9.29 4.08
C ILE A 157 -1.88 9.70 2.87
N VAL A 158 -1.83 8.91 1.79
CA VAL A 158 -2.62 9.17 0.57
C VAL A 158 -4.11 9.12 0.87
N GLY A 159 -4.57 8.11 1.64
CA GLY A 159 -5.97 7.98 2.03
C GLY A 159 -6.47 9.17 2.86
N ALA A 160 -5.68 9.61 3.84
CA ALA A 160 -5.99 10.79 4.64
C ALA A 160 -5.98 12.08 3.80
N ALA A 161 -4.94 12.27 2.97
CA ALA A 161 -4.83 13.46 2.12
C ALA A 161 -6.03 13.59 1.15
N ALA A 162 -6.57 12.47 0.65
CA ALA A 162 -7.75 12.46 -0.21
C ALA A 162 -9.02 12.99 0.48
N LEU A 163 -9.12 12.87 1.81
CA LEU A 163 -10.22 13.42 2.60
C LEU A 163 -10.09 14.94 2.83
N VAL A 164 -8.93 15.53 2.52
CA VAL A 164 -8.70 16.97 2.57
C VAL A 164 -9.26 17.62 1.31
N ASN A 165 -10.57 17.86 1.33
CA ASN A 165 -11.33 18.49 0.25
C ASN A 165 -12.07 19.74 0.75
N SER A 166 -12.91 20.34 -0.10
CA SER A 166 -13.68 21.56 0.22
C SER A 166 -14.64 21.39 1.42
N ASN A 167 -15.07 20.18 1.73
CA ASN A 167 -15.99 19.90 2.82
C ASN A 167 -15.27 19.80 4.18
N LEU A 168 -13.95 19.59 4.18
CA LEU A 168 -13.17 19.57 5.41
C LEU A 168 -12.83 20.99 5.86
N SER A 169 -13.44 21.42 6.97
CA SER A 169 -13.29 22.79 7.49
C SER A 169 -11.94 23.06 8.17
N SER A 170 -11.26 22.04 8.68
CA SER A 170 -9.93 22.14 9.30
C SER A 170 -9.28 20.76 9.36
N LEU A 171 -7.95 20.67 9.25
CA LEU A 171 -7.23 19.41 9.47
C LEU A 171 -7.36 18.90 10.91
N LEU A 172 -7.63 19.78 11.88
CA LEU A 172 -7.90 19.37 13.27
C LEU A 172 -9.20 18.56 13.44
N LYS A 173 -10.08 18.57 12.41
CA LYS A 173 -11.31 17.77 12.35
C LYS A 173 -11.19 16.57 11.43
N HIS A 174 -9.97 16.25 10.99
CA HIS A 174 -9.76 15.14 10.07
C HIS A 174 -10.20 13.81 10.70
N PRO A 175 -10.90 12.91 9.97
CA PRO A 175 -11.42 11.66 10.54
C PRO A 175 -10.37 10.76 11.18
N ALA A 176 -9.14 10.76 10.67
CA ALA A 176 -8.01 10.02 11.26
C ALA A 176 -7.54 10.55 12.63
N LEU A 177 -8.00 11.73 13.08
CA LEU A 177 -7.71 12.25 14.43
C LEU A 177 -8.74 11.79 15.47
N GLN A 178 -9.85 11.17 15.05
CA GLN A 178 -10.89 10.74 15.97
C GLN A 178 -10.48 9.41 16.63
N PRO A 179 -10.48 9.32 17.97
CA PRO A 179 -10.20 8.08 18.68
C PRO A 179 -11.33 7.08 18.37
N GLY A 180 -11.02 6.00 17.66
CA GLY A 180 -11.96 4.91 17.37
C GLY A 180 -12.04 4.44 15.91
N ASN A 181 -11.34 5.07 14.96
CA ASN A 181 -11.34 4.61 13.56
C ASN A 181 -10.28 3.54 13.24
N ASP A 182 -9.41 3.18 14.20
CA ASP A 182 -8.34 2.20 14.00
C ASP A 182 -8.72 0.76 14.42
N GLU A 183 -9.91 0.52 15.00
CA GLU A 183 -10.33 -0.80 15.52
C GLU A 183 -11.42 -1.54 14.72
N GLN A 184 -11.73 -1.16 13.47
CA GLN A 184 -12.72 -1.89 12.64
C GLN A 184 -12.17 -2.62 11.41
N THR A 185 -10.86 -2.77 11.25
CA THR A 185 -10.29 -3.66 10.20
C THR A 185 -9.37 -4.77 10.72
N GLY A 186 -9.39 -5.03 12.03
CA GLY A 186 -8.62 -6.12 12.63
C GLY A 186 -9.35 -6.80 13.77
N THR A 187 -10.40 -7.58 13.46
CA THR A 187 -10.82 -8.80 14.19
C THR A 187 -12.07 -9.38 13.53
N ASN A 188 -11.88 -10.40 12.68
CA ASN A 188 -12.44 -11.75 12.81
C ASN A 188 -12.11 -12.57 11.57
#